data_AF-A0A914QRJ5-F1
#
_entry.id   AF-A0A914QRJ5-F1
#
_cell.length_a   1.000
_cell.length_b   1.000
_cell.length_c   1.000
_cell.angle_alpha   90.00
_cell.angle_beta   90.00
_cell.angle_gamma   90.00
#
_symmetry.space_group_name_H-M   'P 1'
#
loop_
_entity.id
_entity.type
_entity.pdbx_description
1 polymer ?
#
loop_
_entity_poly.entity_id
_entity_poly.type
_entity_poly.pdbx_seq_one_letter_code
_entity_poly.pdbx_strand_id
1 'polypeptide(L)'
;MYYANGIQILPDKKSFIVSETLTARIYRYYFDGPKNGSTEIFMDNLPGHPDNLRFSTNKKSLWIALAMPRIAGKYESVDTLLKYPKIRKILHNYMPHSILTAVFKYLNDPRNSKVYGLAIEADLNGKIQRSFHSPEGNVNNLSQLTDDGKFLYFCSYANPFLASIEL
;
A
#
# COMPACT_ATOMS: atom_id res chain seq x y z
N MET A 1 -3.66 14.85 -0.46
CA MET A 1 -3.44 13.41 -0.47
C MET A 1 -4.76 12.66 -0.58
N TYR A 2 -4.77 11.48 -1.18
CA TYR A 2 -5.91 10.59 -1.36
C TYR A 2 -5.72 9.30 -0.56
N TYR A 3 -6.17 9.34 0.70
CA TYR A 3 -6.03 8.26 1.68
C TYR A 3 -4.57 7.98 2.08
N ALA A 4 -4.02 8.86 2.91
CA ALA A 4 -2.72 8.64 3.56
C ALA A 4 -2.84 7.48 4.55
N ASN A 5 -1.96 6.49 4.48
CA ASN A 5 -2.13 5.24 5.22
C ASN A 5 -0.96 4.98 6.18
N GLY A 6 0.18 4.54 5.64
CA GLY A 6 1.39 4.28 6.42
C GLY A 6 2.34 5.47 6.44
N ILE A 7 3.02 5.67 7.57
CA ILE A 7 4.07 6.69 7.76
C ILE A 7 5.33 6.06 8.35
N GLN A 8 6.51 6.53 7.93
CA GLN A 8 7.80 6.08 8.44
C GLN A 8 8.83 7.22 8.40
N ILE A 9 9.39 7.60 9.55
CA ILE A 9 10.48 8.60 9.63
C ILE A 9 11.75 8.00 9.04
N LEU A 10 12.43 8.72 8.14
CA LEU A 10 13.68 8.27 7.53
C LEU A 10 14.88 8.41 8.48
N PRO A 11 16.00 7.67 8.26
CA PRO A 11 17.16 7.69 9.15
C PRO A 11 17.84 9.05 9.30
N ASP A 12 17.61 9.96 8.35
CA ASP A 12 18.12 11.34 8.40
C ASP A 12 17.50 12.19 9.52
N LYS A 13 16.39 11.73 10.12
CA LYS A 13 15.60 12.45 11.14
C LYS A 13 15.18 13.86 10.72
N LYS A 14 15.07 14.11 9.42
CA LYS A 14 14.68 15.39 8.81
C LYS A 14 13.50 15.24 7.85
N SER A 15 13.15 14.00 7.52
CA SER A 15 12.05 13.68 6.63
C SER A 15 11.35 12.39 7.04
N PHE A 16 10.13 12.21 6.57
CA PHE A 16 9.39 10.97 6.65
C PHE A 16 8.81 10.63 5.29
N ILE A 17 8.52 9.36 5.08
CA ILE A 17 7.77 8.87 3.93
C ILE A 17 6.37 8.47 4.35
N VAL A 18 5.42 8.66 3.44
CA VAL A 18 4.00 8.36 3.64
C VAL A 18 3.43 7.67 2.41
N SER A 19 2.71 6.57 2.59
CA SER A 19 1.97 5.92 1.51
C SER A 19 0.63 6.61 1.26
N GLU A 20 0.31 6.78 0.00
CA GLU A 20 -1.00 7.22 -0.50
C GLU A 20 -1.64 6.05 -1.23
N THR A 21 -2.57 5.36 -0.55
CA THR A 21 -3.10 4.08 -1.02
C THR A 21 -3.73 4.22 -2.39
N LEU A 22 -4.66 5.18 -2.58
CA LEU A 22 -5.49 5.22 -3.78
C LEU A 22 -4.68 5.49 -5.04
N THR A 23 -3.64 6.32 -4.98
CA THR A 23 -2.82 6.66 -6.15
C THR A 23 -1.66 5.71 -6.40
N ALA A 24 -1.46 4.71 -5.54
CA ALA A 24 -0.34 3.78 -5.60
C ALA A 24 1.03 4.47 -5.56
N ARG A 25 1.18 5.43 -4.63
CA ARG A 25 2.39 6.26 -4.48
C ARG A 25 2.89 6.29 -3.04
N ILE A 26 4.18 6.55 -2.89
CA ILE A 26 4.79 6.93 -1.61
C ILE A 26 5.42 8.30 -1.82
N TYR A 27 5.14 9.23 -0.91
CA TYR A 27 5.72 10.57 -0.89
C TYR A 27 6.75 10.68 0.21
N ARG A 28 7.75 11.54 0.03
CA ARG A 28 8.65 11.99 1.08
C ARG A 28 8.32 13.43 1.43
N TYR A 29 8.10 13.68 2.72
CA TYR A 29 7.93 15.01 3.28
C TYR A 29 9.16 15.40 4.11
N TYR A 30 9.67 16.61 3.89
CA TYR A 30 10.78 17.17 4.63
C TYR A 30 10.28 18.15 5.69
N PHE A 31 10.56 17.87 6.97
CA PHE A 31 10.18 18.74 8.09
C PHE A 31 11.37 19.53 8.67
N ASP A 32 12.58 19.28 8.17
CA ASP A 32 13.79 20.01 8.54
C ASP A 32 14.83 19.99 7.39
N GLY A 33 15.88 20.79 7.51
CA GLY A 33 16.97 20.92 6.54
C GLY A 33 16.63 21.84 5.34
N PRO A 34 17.47 21.85 4.30
CA PRO A 34 17.34 22.78 3.17
C PRO A 34 16.04 22.62 2.36
N LYS A 35 15.41 21.44 2.46
CA LYS A 35 14.16 21.10 1.78
C LYS A 35 12.92 21.24 2.69
N ASN A 36 13.04 21.81 3.90
CA ASN A 36 11.94 21.90 4.86
C ASN A 36 10.64 22.46 4.23
N GLY A 37 9.52 21.82 4.51
CA GLY A 37 8.19 22.14 3.98
C GLY A 37 7.91 21.59 2.58
N SER A 38 8.91 21.02 1.90
CA SER A 38 8.72 20.43 0.58
C SER A 38 8.27 18.97 0.65
N THR A 39 7.65 18.52 -0.44
CA THR A 39 7.24 17.13 -0.65
C THR A 39 7.70 16.69 -2.03
N GLU A 40 8.20 15.47 -2.14
CA GLU A 40 8.54 14.84 -3.42
C GLU A 40 7.95 13.43 -3.51
N ILE A 41 7.83 12.91 -4.73
CA ILE A 41 7.45 11.50 -4.94
C ILE A 41 8.68 10.65 -4.65
N PHE A 42 8.55 9.74 -3.68
CA PHE A 42 9.60 8.78 -3.33
C PHE A 42 9.50 7.51 -4.16
N MET A 43 8.28 7.00 -4.35
CA MET A 43 7.98 5.89 -5.27
C MET A 43 6.67 6.18 -6.00
N ASP A 44 6.65 6.00 -7.31
CA ASP A 44 5.46 6.12 -8.16
C ASP A 44 5.08 4.77 -8.78
N ASN A 45 3.84 4.67 -9.22
CA ASN A 45 3.31 3.59 -10.02
C ASN A 45 3.61 2.20 -9.42
N LEU A 46 3.35 2.06 -8.13
CA LEU A 46 3.56 0.81 -7.42
C LEU A 46 2.73 -0.33 -8.05
N PRO A 47 3.18 -1.60 -7.93
CA PRO A 47 2.46 -2.77 -8.45
C PRO A 47 1.22 -3.13 -7.61
N GLY A 48 0.69 -2.18 -6.84
CA GLY A 48 -0.43 -2.33 -5.92
C GLY A 48 -0.61 -1.09 -5.08
N HIS A 49 -1.75 -0.99 -4.42
CA HIS A 49 -2.09 0.11 -3.54
C HIS A 49 -1.40 -0.08 -2.17
N PRO A 50 -0.46 0.79 -1.78
CA PRO A 50 0.34 0.61 -0.58
C PRO A 50 -0.48 0.84 0.69
N ASP A 51 -0.14 0.11 1.73
CA ASP A 51 -0.63 0.30 3.09
C ASP A 51 0.53 0.73 3.99
N ASN A 52 0.81 0.03 5.10
CA ASN A 52 1.95 0.36 5.93
C ASN A 52 3.29 0.03 5.27
N LEU A 53 4.28 0.85 5.62
CA LEU A 53 5.67 0.68 5.27
C LEU A 53 6.54 0.79 6.51
N ARG A 54 7.51 -0.12 6.66
CA ARG A 54 8.39 -0.23 7.81
C ARG A 54 9.82 -0.49 7.36
N PHE A 55 10.79 0.01 8.11
CA PHE A 55 12.16 -0.43 7.89
C PHE A 55 12.33 -1.89 8.23
N SER A 56 13.23 -2.54 7.50
CA SER A 56 13.78 -3.80 7.97
C SER A 56 14.56 -3.62 9.27
N THR A 57 14.72 -4.67 10.07
CA THR A 57 15.41 -4.60 11.38
C THR A 57 16.81 -4.00 11.26
N ASN A 58 17.53 -4.33 10.17
CA ASN A 58 18.86 -3.78 9.91
C ASN A 58 18.87 -2.36 9.28
N LYS A 59 17.68 -1.80 9.01
CA LYS A 59 17.42 -0.46 8.44
C LYS A 59 18.04 -0.23 7.05
N LYS A 60 18.33 -1.29 6.29
CA LYS A 60 18.88 -1.19 4.93
C LYS A 60 17.81 -1.13 3.85
N SER A 61 16.59 -1.50 4.19
CA SER A 61 15.47 -1.62 3.25
C SER A 61 14.13 -1.29 3.90
N LEU A 62 13.11 -1.10 3.07
CA LEU A 62 11.74 -0.84 3.44
C LEU A 62 10.87 -2.01 3.02
N TRP A 63 10.11 -2.56 3.95
CA TRP A 63 8.98 -3.43 3.65
C TRP A 63 7.75 -2.59 3.37
N ILE A 64 7.02 -2.94 2.30
CA ILE A 64 5.81 -2.23 1.89
C ILE A 64 4.71 -3.28 1.65
N ALA A 65 3.65 -3.20 2.43
CA ALA A 65 2.44 -4.00 2.22
C ALA A 65 1.60 -3.40 1.09
N LEU A 66 1.05 -4.23 0.22
CA LEU A 66 0.10 -3.80 -0.80
C LEU A 66 -1.28 -4.43 -0.50
N ALA A 67 -2.21 -3.59 -0.05
CA ALA A 67 -3.56 -4.01 0.33
C ALA A 67 -4.38 -4.49 -0.88
N MET A 68 -4.13 -3.88 -2.05
CA MET A 68 -4.80 -4.20 -3.32
C MET A 68 -3.74 -4.29 -4.43
N PRO A 69 -3.20 -5.48 -4.71
CA PRO A 69 -2.19 -5.69 -5.75
C PRO A 69 -2.76 -5.44 -7.15
N ARG A 70 -2.00 -4.78 -8.02
CA ARG A 70 -2.35 -4.58 -9.44
C ARG A 70 -1.93 -5.80 -10.25
N ILE A 71 -2.90 -6.53 -10.78
CA ILE A 71 -2.63 -7.77 -11.53
C ILE A 71 -2.83 -7.52 -13.02
N ALA A 72 -1.79 -7.79 -13.82
CA ALA A 72 -1.86 -7.65 -15.27
C ALA A 72 -3.01 -8.47 -15.86
N GLY A 73 -3.77 -7.87 -16.78
CA GLY A 73 -4.93 -8.49 -17.42
C GLY A 73 -6.21 -8.47 -16.59
N LYS A 74 -6.22 -7.85 -15.40
CA LYS A 74 -7.44 -7.62 -14.61
C LYS A 74 -7.85 -6.16 -14.60
N TYR A 75 -9.16 -5.96 -14.47
CA TYR A 75 -9.75 -4.65 -14.29
C TYR A 75 -9.55 -4.18 -12.84
N GLU A 76 -8.76 -3.12 -12.65
CA GLU A 76 -8.60 -2.47 -11.36
C GLU A 76 -9.65 -1.36 -11.19
N SER A 77 -10.60 -1.62 -10.28
CA SER A 77 -11.73 -0.72 -10.03
C SER A 77 -11.29 0.62 -9.43
N VAL A 78 -10.26 0.61 -8.58
CA VAL A 78 -9.69 1.82 -7.96
C VAL A 78 -9.00 2.70 -9.00
N ASP A 79 -8.11 2.13 -9.80
CA ASP A 79 -7.41 2.87 -10.86
C ASP A 79 -8.38 3.42 -11.91
N THR A 80 -9.44 2.69 -12.22
CA THR A 80 -10.45 3.18 -13.17
C THR A 80 -11.29 4.30 -12.57
N LEU A 81 -11.70 4.19 -11.30
CA LEU A 81 -12.45 5.25 -10.63
C LEU A 81 -11.64 6.55 -10.52
N LEU A 82 -10.33 6.46 -10.30
CA LEU A 82 -9.45 7.62 -10.25
C LEU A 82 -9.42 8.41 -11.56
N LYS A 83 -9.65 7.78 -12.72
CA LYS A 83 -9.69 8.46 -14.03
C LYS A 83 -10.92 9.36 -14.20
N TYR A 84 -11.93 9.23 -13.34
CA TYR A 84 -13.19 9.97 -13.45
C TYR A 84 -13.46 10.85 -12.21
N PRO A 85 -12.75 11.97 -12.03
CA PRO A 85 -12.87 12.83 -10.85
C PRO A 85 -14.28 13.41 -10.66
N LYS A 86 -15.03 13.63 -11.75
CA LYS A 86 -16.43 14.09 -11.70
C LYS A 86 -17.35 13.02 -11.11
N ILE A 87 -17.17 11.76 -11.49
CA ILE A 87 -17.94 10.62 -10.93
C ILE A 87 -17.64 10.50 -9.45
N ARG A 88 -16.35 10.53 -9.05
CA ARG A 88 -15.96 10.48 -7.64
C ARG A 88 -16.60 11.60 -6.80
N LYS A 89 -16.67 12.82 -7.34
CA LYS A 89 -17.34 13.95 -6.67
C LYS A 89 -18.84 13.71 -6.49
N ILE A 90 -19.49 13.08 -7.47
CA ILE A 90 -20.90 12.71 -7.38
C ILE A 90 -21.10 11.60 -6.33
N LEU A 91 -20.28 10.55 -6.36
CA LEU A 91 -20.31 9.46 -5.37
C LEU A 91 -20.17 10.02 -3.95
N HIS A 92 -19.17 10.88 -3.72
CA HIS A 92 -18.92 11.45 -2.40
C HIS A 92 -20.05 12.37 -1.93
N ASN A 93 -20.59 13.22 -2.81
CA ASN A 93 -21.53 14.26 -2.40
C ASN A 93 -22.99 13.82 -2.36
N TYR A 94 -23.37 12.82 -3.16
CA TYR A 94 -24.77 12.48 -3.38
C TYR A 94 -25.12 11.02 -3.14
N MET A 95 -24.14 10.12 -2.97
CA MET A 95 -24.43 8.71 -2.72
C MET A 95 -24.61 8.47 -1.21
N PRO A 96 -25.76 7.90 -0.79
CA PRO A 96 -25.93 7.44 0.58
C PRO A 96 -24.81 6.48 0.97
N HIS A 97 -24.30 6.61 2.19
CA HIS A 97 -23.20 5.78 2.70
C HIS A 97 -23.49 4.27 2.58
N SER A 98 -24.76 3.85 2.73
CA SER A 98 -25.19 2.47 2.55
C SER A 98 -24.95 1.92 1.15
N ILE A 99 -25.22 2.72 0.10
CA ILE A 99 -25.00 2.34 -1.29
C ILE A 99 -23.51 2.31 -1.60
N LEU A 100 -22.76 3.30 -1.10
CA LEU A 100 -21.31 3.33 -1.27
C LEU A 100 -20.65 2.09 -0.65
N THR A 101 -21.05 1.73 0.57
CA THR A 101 -20.58 0.52 1.26
C THR A 101 -20.98 -0.76 0.52
N ALA A 102 -22.19 -0.83 -0.05
CA ALA A 102 -22.62 -1.97 -0.84
C ALA A 102 -21.78 -2.13 -2.12
N VAL A 103 -21.50 -1.03 -2.83
CA VAL A 103 -20.64 -1.03 -4.02
C VAL A 103 -19.21 -1.42 -3.66
N PHE A 104 -18.63 -0.85 -2.60
CA PHE A 104 -17.30 -1.24 -2.13
C PHE A 104 -17.25 -2.71 -1.74
N LYS A 105 -18.26 -3.22 -1.03
CA LYS A 105 -18.35 -4.63 -0.65
C LYS A 105 -18.49 -5.55 -1.87
N TYR A 106 -19.23 -5.14 -2.90
CA TYR A 106 -19.37 -5.90 -4.13
C TYR A 106 -18.07 -5.95 -4.96
N LEU A 107 -17.41 -4.79 -5.11
CA LEU A 107 -16.14 -4.67 -5.84
C LEU A 107 -14.97 -5.35 -5.11
N ASN A 108 -15.00 -5.38 -3.78
CA ASN A 108 -14.00 -6.04 -2.95
C ASN A 108 -14.42 -7.46 -2.51
N ASP A 109 -15.50 -8.02 -3.06
CA ASP A 109 -15.93 -9.38 -2.73
C ASP A 109 -14.87 -10.37 -3.25
N PRO A 110 -14.26 -11.20 -2.39
CA PRO A 110 -13.26 -12.18 -2.79
C PRO A 110 -13.81 -13.25 -3.76
N ARG A 111 -15.13 -13.39 -3.90
CA ARG A 111 -15.76 -14.23 -4.93
C ARG A 111 -15.74 -13.59 -6.32
N ASN A 112 -15.67 -12.26 -6.38
CA ASN A 112 -15.66 -11.47 -7.61
C ASN A 112 -14.25 -11.05 -8.04
N SER A 113 -13.25 -11.22 -7.18
CA SER A 113 -11.85 -10.92 -7.46
C SER A 113 -10.95 -12.04 -6.96
N LYS A 114 -10.16 -12.67 -7.84
CA LYS A 114 -9.17 -13.66 -7.40
C LYS A 114 -8.18 -12.95 -6.46
N VAL A 115 -8.28 -13.33 -5.19
CA VAL A 115 -7.50 -12.80 -4.09
C VAL A 115 -6.02 -13.07 -4.34
N TYR A 116 -5.19 -12.04 -4.21
CA TYR A 116 -3.75 -12.11 -4.44
C TYR A 116 -3.03 -11.39 -3.30
N GLY A 117 -1.98 -12.00 -2.77
CA GLY A 117 -1.08 -11.34 -1.85
C GLY A 117 0.12 -10.76 -2.56
N LEU A 118 0.44 -9.49 -2.31
CA LEU A 118 1.68 -8.89 -2.78
C LEU A 118 2.27 -8.00 -1.70
N ALA A 119 3.56 -8.21 -1.45
CA ALA A 119 4.40 -7.29 -0.69
C ALA A 119 5.69 -7.04 -1.46
N ILE A 120 6.34 -5.92 -1.21
CA ILE A 120 7.61 -5.58 -1.83
C ILE A 120 8.62 -5.11 -0.79
N GLU A 121 9.89 -5.36 -1.10
CA GLU A 121 11.02 -4.73 -0.44
C GLU A 121 11.62 -3.68 -1.37
N ALA A 122 11.83 -2.47 -0.86
CA ALA A 122 12.53 -1.41 -1.58
C ALA A 122 13.78 -0.97 -0.81
N ASP A 123 14.78 -0.46 -1.52
CA ASP A 123 15.90 0.23 -0.89
C ASP A 123 15.52 1.65 -0.44
N LEU A 124 16.47 2.34 0.20
CA LEU A 124 16.27 3.70 0.69
C LEU A 124 16.17 4.78 -0.41
N ASN A 125 16.37 4.39 -1.68
CA ASN A 125 16.19 5.25 -2.85
C ASN A 125 14.88 4.95 -3.59
N GLY A 126 14.03 4.06 -3.06
CA GLY A 126 12.75 3.70 -3.66
C GLY A 126 12.86 2.67 -4.78
N LYS A 127 13.99 1.98 -4.94
CA LYS A 127 14.13 0.89 -5.93
C LYS A 127 13.70 -0.44 -5.31
N ILE A 128 12.73 -1.10 -5.96
CA ILE A 128 12.26 -2.43 -5.57
C ILE A 128 13.40 -3.46 -5.73
N GLN A 129 13.68 -4.20 -4.66
CA GLN A 129 14.71 -5.24 -4.60
C GLN A 129 14.11 -6.65 -4.66
N ARG A 130 13.00 -6.87 -3.94
CA ARG A 130 12.29 -8.16 -3.89
C ARG A 130 10.79 -7.95 -3.87
N SER A 131 10.07 -9.00 -4.27
CA SER A 131 8.61 -9.08 -4.16
C SER A 131 8.20 -10.45 -3.62
N PHE A 132 7.16 -10.46 -2.79
CA PHE A 132 6.60 -11.65 -2.16
C PHE A 132 5.19 -11.84 -2.65
N HIS A 133 4.92 -12.99 -3.25
CA HIS A 133 3.68 -13.25 -3.95
C HIS A 133 2.91 -14.39 -3.27
N SER A 134 1.60 -14.22 -3.12
CA SER A 134 0.66 -15.30 -2.80
C SER A 134 -0.37 -15.42 -3.91
N PRO A 135 -0.06 -16.16 -5.01
CA PRO A 135 -0.90 -16.18 -6.21
C PRO A 135 -2.30 -16.79 -6.03
N GLU A 136 -2.41 -17.75 -5.11
CA GLU A 136 -3.69 -18.37 -4.73
C GLU A 136 -4.38 -17.62 -3.59
N GLY A 137 -3.81 -16.50 -3.15
CA GLY A 137 -4.43 -15.65 -2.12
C GLY A 137 -4.43 -16.26 -0.73
N ASN A 138 -3.62 -17.30 -0.46
CA ASN A 138 -3.51 -17.88 0.87
C ASN A 138 -3.08 -16.83 1.90
N VAL A 139 -2.20 -15.90 1.53
CA VAL A 139 -1.83 -14.75 2.34
C VAL A 139 -2.16 -13.50 1.55
N ASN A 140 -3.17 -12.74 1.96
CA ASN A 140 -3.68 -11.61 1.18
C ASN A 140 -4.04 -10.39 2.04
N ASN A 141 -4.57 -9.34 1.41
CA ASN A 141 -5.09 -8.13 2.07
C ASN A 141 -4.10 -7.59 3.12
N LEU A 142 -2.84 -7.47 2.68
CA LEU A 142 -1.72 -7.14 3.57
C LEU A 142 -1.82 -5.68 4.02
N SER A 143 -1.75 -5.48 5.33
CA SER A 143 -1.75 -4.16 5.96
C SER A 143 -0.35 -3.71 6.37
N GLN A 144 0.54 -4.65 6.74
CA GLN A 144 1.90 -4.35 7.18
C GLN A 144 2.82 -5.56 6.99
N LEU A 145 4.11 -5.30 6.82
CA LEU A 145 5.17 -6.27 7.07
C LEU A 145 6.10 -5.77 8.17
N THR A 146 6.63 -6.68 8.97
CA THR A 146 7.68 -6.40 9.94
C THR A 146 8.59 -7.62 10.03
N ASP A 147 9.88 -7.43 10.28
CA ASP A 147 10.78 -8.54 10.59
C ASP A 147 11.39 -8.41 11.99
N ASP A 148 11.95 -9.52 12.48
CA ASP A 148 12.76 -9.58 13.70
C ASP A 148 14.24 -9.93 13.43
N GLY A 149 14.66 -9.85 12.16
CA GLY A 149 15.98 -10.27 11.70
C GLY A 149 16.11 -11.76 11.36
N LYS A 150 15.14 -12.60 11.74
CA LYS A 150 15.08 -14.02 11.37
C LYS A 150 13.84 -14.34 10.55
N PHE A 151 12.70 -13.80 10.93
CA PHE A 151 11.43 -14.01 10.25
C PHE A 151 10.86 -12.68 9.75
N LEU A 152 10.26 -12.71 8.57
CA LEU A 152 9.42 -11.66 8.03
C LEU A 152 7.96 -12.05 8.24
N TYR A 153 7.23 -11.22 8.96
CA TYR A 153 5.82 -11.40 9.28
C TYR A 153 4.94 -10.59 8.34
N PHE A 154 3.86 -11.22 7.86
CA PHE A 154 2.89 -10.65 6.94
C PHE A 154 1.58 -10.42 7.70
N CYS A 155 1.30 -9.16 8.03
CA CYS A 155 0.07 -8.77 8.73
C CYS A 155 -1.03 -8.48 7.71
N SER A 156 -2.23 -8.98 7.98
CA SER A 156 -3.42 -8.81 7.14
C SER A 156 -4.60 -8.34 7.99
N TYR A 157 -5.48 -7.53 7.42
CA TYR A 157 -6.74 -7.16 8.05
C TYR A 157 -7.87 -8.16 7.76
N ALA A 158 -7.61 -9.21 6.96
CA ALA A 158 -8.60 -10.20 6.55
C ALA A 158 -8.23 -11.64 6.96
N ASN A 159 -6.94 -11.98 7.01
CA ASN A 159 -6.52 -13.35 7.34
C ASN A 159 -6.72 -13.64 8.84
N PRO A 160 -7.28 -14.80 9.23
CA PRO A 160 -7.47 -15.18 10.64
C PRO A 160 -6.19 -15.73 11.30
N PHE A 161 -5.02 -15.51 10.68
CA PHE A 161 -3.72 -16.01 11.13
C PHE A 161 -2.62 -15.00 10.79
N LEU A 162 -1.48 -15.15 11.47
CA LEU A 162 -0.24 -14.46 11.14
C LEU A 162 0.62 -15.37 10.26
N ALA A 163 0.96 -14.90 9.06
CA ALA A 163 1.88 -15.61 8.17
C ALA A 163 3.31 -15.11 8.36
N SER A 164 4.29 -15.99 8.20
CA SER A 164 5.70 -15.63 8.24
C SER A 164 6.54 -16.48 7.28
N ILE A 165 7.71 -15.96 6.92
CA ILE A 165 8.78 -16.67 6.21
C ILE A 165 10.12 -16.42 6.92
N GLU A 166 11.08 -17.32 6.75
CA GLU A 166 12.46 -17.11 7.20
C GLU A 166 13.22 -16.20 6.20
N LEU A 167 14.07 -15.30 6.72
CA LEU A 167 14.79 -14.26 5.98
C LEU A 167 16.19 -14.65 5.49
#